data_AF-A0A1C3IPL8-F1
#
_entry.id   AF-A0A1C3IPL8-F1
#
_cell.length_a   1.000
_cell.length_b   1.000
_cell.length_c   1.000
_cell.angle_alpha   90.00
_cell.angle_beta   90.00
_cell.angle_gamma   90.00
#
_symmetry.space_group_name_H-M   'P 1'
#
loop_
_entity.id
_entity.type
_entity.pdbx_description
1 polymer ?
#
loop_
_entity_poly.entity_id
_entity_poly.type
_entity_poly.pdbx_seq_one_letter_code
_entity_poly.pdbx_strand_id
1 'polypeptide(L)'
;MKYLKETALASLVLAGLVGCGGDSGSSSSTTPITLSVSDAPIDAVKDVTVTFSKVALLPGQGGTPLVYDVYKTDENGNYVDKNGDPLPDGEDPIPLSVNLLDYQGSEALPLIKNEVIPVGSYKLCVFAHDGDHPTTPSYVIENDDTNRQLTVKGEGACPQGVGKEDNAGVLYFNNSFNVNQQSNDFVVEFDLRRGLKNSSSLPDYTIQRTSVSLINTVETGNIEGTVATTTFGSCNPTNDNTFVQSVYLYEGDIVKADMAPIGGPAEKKPITSASVTLNKAQTNYEFSLGFIDPGTYSLGYTCTAQHDSDEDNADPVADGFEIYDVQNSVQVVVGQDSQVSF
;
A
#
# COMPACT_ATOMS: atom_id res chain seq x y z
N MET A 1 30.14 7.21 25.57
CA MET A 1 30.19 6.29 26.73
C MET A 1 29.50 5.01 26.31
N LYS A 2 30.16 3.87 26.52
CA LYS A 2 29.66 2.54 26.14
C LYS A 2 28.48 2.18 27.04
N TYR A 3 27.33 1.84 26.46
CA TYR A 3 26.25 1.19 27.21
C TYR A 3 26.14 -0.27 26.77
N LEU A 4 26.15 -1.11 27.79
CA LEU A 4 26.29 -2.56 27.76
C LEU A 4 25.07 -3.24 27.15
N LYS A 5 25.33 -4.33 26.42
CA LYS A 5 24.35 -5.35 26.04
C LYS A 5 23.99 -6.17 27.28
N GLU A 6 22.71 -6.24 27.63
CA GLU A 6 22.19 -7.26 28.55
C GLU A 6 21.54 -8.39 27.76
N THR A 7 22.17 -9.56 27.81
CA THR A 7 21.65 -10.83 27.31
C THR A 7 20.69 -11.42 28.33
N ALA A 8 19.40 -11.45 28.01
CA ALA A 8 18.39 -12.19 28.78
C ALA A 8 18.33 -13.66 28.31
N LEU A 9 18.55 -14.59 29.26
CA LEU A 9 18.41 -16.04 29.09
C LEU A 9 16.93 -16.42 29.06
N ALA A 10 16.39 -16.78 27.90
CA ALA A 10 15.06 -17.34 27.77
C ALA A 10 15.07 -18.84 28.13
N SER A 11 14.31 -19.20 29.17
CA SER A 11 14.11 -20.58 29.61
C SER A 11 12.94 -21.19 28.82
N LEU A 12 13.21 -22.19 27.97
CA LEU A 12 12.15 -22.97 27.28
C LEU A 12 11.46 -23.90 28.26
N VAL A 13 10.16 -23.71 28.48
CA VAL A 13 9.25 -24.69 29.09
C VAL A 13 8.52 -25.43 27.97
N LEU A 14 8.89 -26.68 27.74
CA LEU A 14 8.18 -27.62 26.86
C LEU A 14 6.96 -28.19 27.60
N ALA A 15 5.76 -27.71 27.27
CA ALA A 15 4.52 -28.35 27.67
C ALA A 15 4.07 -29.32 26.57
N GLY A 16 4.28 -30.61 26.79
CA GLY A 16 3.69 -31.67 25.99
C GLY A 16 2.23 -31.89 26.36
N LEU A 17 1.34 -31.72 25.38
CA LEU A 17 -0.04 -32.20 25.45
C LEU A 17 -0.21 -33.30 24.40
N VAL A 18 -0.24 -34.54 24.89
CA VAL A 18 -0.73 -35.70 24.15
C VAL A 18 -2.21 -35.82 24.46
N GLY A 19 -3.06 -35.71 23.43
CA GLY A 19 -4.49 -35.98 23.48
C GLY A 19 -4.88 -36.84 22.28
N CYS A 20 -5.22 -38.10 22.55
CA CYS A 20 -5.73 -39.09 21.60
C CYS A 20 -7.27 -39.02 21.57
N GLY A 21 -7.85 -38.84 20.38
CA GLY A 21 -9.30 -38.95 20.14
C GLY A 21 -9.61 -38.81 18.65
N GLY A 22 -9.92 -39.91 17.98
CA GLY A 22 -10.00 -39.99 16.52
C GLY A 22 -11.20 -39.28 15.90
N ASP A 23 -10.92 -38.59 14.80
CA ASP A 23 -11.75 -38.57 13.60
C ASP A 23 -10.79 -38.58 12.40
N SER A 24 -11.11 -39.34 11.36
CA SER A 24 -10.30 -39.41 10.13
C SER A 24 -10.56 -38.18 9.27
N GLY A 25 -10.14 -37.02 9.76
CA GLY A 25 -10.08 -35.77 9.00
C GLY A 25 -8.63 -35.48 8.69
N SER A 26 -8.30 -35.29 7.41
CA SER A 26 -7.01 -34.72 7.02
C SER A 26 -6.80 -33.43 7.80
N SER A 27 -5.92 -33.42 8.81
CA SER A 27 -5.61 -32.22 9.57
C SER A 27 -4.95 -31.23 8.62
N SER A 28 -5.72 -30.27 8.11
CA SER A 28 -5.16 -29.17 7.34
C SER A 28 -4.26 -28.38 8.29
N SER A 29 -2.98 -28.28 7.95
CA SER A 29 -2.05 -27.41 8.67
C SER A 29 -2.60 -25.99 8.64
N THR A 30 -2.60 -25.30 9.78
CA THR A 30 -2.95 -23.88 9.87
C THR A 30 -1.69 -23.05 10.08
N THR A 31 -1.79 -21.75 9.78
CA THR A 31 -0.70 -20.79 9.87
C THR A 31 -1.27 -19.39 10.12
N PRO A 32 -0.57 -18.50 10.83
CA PRO A 32 -0.96 -17.10 10.88
C PRO A 32 -0.79 -16.43 9.50
N ILE A 33 -1.68 -15.49 9.20
CA ILE A 33 -1.58 -14.52 8.10
C ILE A 33 -1.74 -13.09 8.66
N THR A 34 -0.97 -12.15 8.11
CA THR A 34 -1.19 -10.72 8.27
C THR A 34 -1.44 -10.12 6.90
N LEU A 35 -2.49 -9.30 6.80
CA LEU A 35 -2.78 -8.49 5.61
C LEU A 35 -2.75 -7.03 6.02
N SER A 36 -1.88 -6.26 5.38
CA SER A 36 -1.68 -4.85 5.62
C SER A 36 -2.06 -4.00 4.41
N VAL A 37 -2.07 -2.69 4.57
CA VAL A 37 -2.24 -1.70 3.51
C VAL A 37 -1.06 -0.72 3.50
N SER A 38 -0.63 -0.32 2.31
CA SER A 38 0.40 0.70 2.07
C SER A 38 0.11 1.42 0.74
N ASP A 39 0.91 2.42 0.42
CA ASP A 39 0.73 3.31 -0.72
C ASP A 39 2.02 3.83 -1.37
N ALA A 40 1.98 3.94 -2.70
CA ALA A 40 2.85 4.80 -3.49
C ALA A 40 2.17 6.19 -3.68
N PRO A 41 2.65 7.22 -2.94
CA PRO A 41 1.89 8.44 -2.69
C PRO A 41 1.77 9.37 -3.89
N ILE A 42 0.80 10.28 -3.76
CA ILE A 42 0.55 11.38 -4.70
C ILE A 42 0.64 12.72 -3.95
N ASP A 43 1.26 13.73 -4.57
CA ASP A 43 1.50 15.03 -3.94
C ASP A 43 0.35 16.05 -4.14
N ALA A 44 -0.62 15.72 -4.99
CA ALA A 44 -1.70 16.62 -5.39
C ALA A 44 -2.77 16.83 -4.29
N VAL A 45 -2.76 16.02 -3.25
CA VAL A 45 -3.75 16.03 -2.16
C VAL A 45 -3.04 15.92 -0.82
N LYS A 46 -3.73 16.37 0.23
CA LYS A 46 -3.18 16.42 1.58
C LYS A 46 -3.42 15.12 2.34
N ASP A 47 -4.64 14.56 2.24
CA ASP A 47 -5.02 13.32 2.91
C ASP A 47 -5.88 12.45 1.98
N VAL A 48 -5.67 11.13 1.98
CA VAL A 48 -6.51 10.16 1.28
C VAL A 48 -6.93 9.09 2.27
N THR A 49 -8.11 9.25 2.85
CA THR A 49 -8.62 8.37 3.89
C THR A 49 -9.57 7.32 3.32
N VAL A 50 -9.20 6.06 3.47
CA VAL A 50 -10.03 4.90 3.13
C VAL A 50 -10.53 4.23 4.41
N THR A 51 -11.84 4.02 4.51
CA THR A 51 -12.44 3.28 5.62
C THR A 51 -12.69 1.83 5.20
N PHE A 52 -11.96 0.90 5.81
CA PHE A 52 -12.09 -0.54 5.56
C PHE A 52 -13.11 -1.16 6.51
N SER A 53 -13.99 -2.01 5.98
CA SER A 53 -15.03 -2.67 6.78
C SER A 53 -14.76 -4.15 7.00
N LYS A 54 -14.36 -4.88 5.96
CA LYS A 54 -14.05 -6.31 6.05
C LYS A 54 -13.07 -6.80 4.99
N VAL A 55 -12.42 -7.91 5.32
CA VAL A 55 -11.56 -8.69 4.44
C VAL A 55 -12.15 -10.09 4.30
N ALA A 56 -12.21 -10.61 3.08
CA ALA A 56 -12.64 -11.99 2.83
C ALA A 56 -11.58 -12.78 2.05
N LEU A 57 -11.13 -13.87 2.65
CA LEU A 57 -10.25 -14.86 2.02
C LEU A 57 -11.11 -15.97 1.42
N LEU A 58 -10.96 -16.18 0.12
CA LEU A 58 -11.78 -17.07 -0.69
C LEU A 58 -11.01 -18.34 -1.04
N PRO A 59 -11.31 -19.50 -0.44
CA PRO A 59 -10.60 -20.74 -0.74
C PRO A 59 -10.72 -21.14 -2.21
N GLY A 60 -9.59 -21.45 -2.85
CA GLY A 60 -9.52 -21.77 -4.28
C GLY A 60 -10.18 -23.09 -4.67
N GLN A 61 -10.33 -24.04 -3.73
CA GLN A 61 -10.92 -25.35 -3.99
C GLN A 61 -12.45 -25.42 -3.75
N GLY A 62 -13.12 -24.28 -3.58
CA GLY A 62 -14.55 -24.25 -3.29
C GLY A 62 -14.83 -24.66 -1.85
N GLY A 63 -14.69 -23.70 -0.94
CA GLY A 63 -15.00 -23.83 0.49
C GLY A 63 -15.71 -22.58 0.99
N THR A 64 -16.02 -22.55 2.30
CA THR A 64 -16.60 -21.37 2.93
C THR A 64 -15.57 -20.25 3.00
N PRO A 65 -15.87 -19.03 2.53
CA PRO A 65 -15.01 -17.87 2.72
C PRO A 65 -14.69 -17.62 4.20
N LEU A 66 -13.46 -17.21 4.48
CA LEU A 66 -13.08 -16.69 5.80
C LEU A 66 -13.24 -15.19 5.76
N VAL A 67 -14.14 -14.64 6.57
CA VAL A 67 -14.47 -13.22 6.61
C VAL A 67 -14.03 -12.64 7.95
N TYR A 68 -13.30 -11.54 7.90
CA TYR A 68 -12.76 -10.83 9.04
C TYR A 68 -13.23 -9.37 8.97
N ASP A 69 -13.88 -8.91 10.03
CA ASP A 69 -14.22 -7.49 10.15
C ASP A 69 -12.95 -6.69 10.49
N VAL A 70 -12.85 -5.49 9.94
CA VAL A 70 -11.68 -4.62 10.08
C VAL A 70 -12.06 -3.43 10.96
N TYR A 71 -11.64 -3.48 12.21
CA TYR A 71 -11.96 -2.48 13.22
C TYR A 71 -10.72 -1.77 13.75
N LYS A 72 -10.94 -0.55 14.25
CA LYS A 72 -9.92 0.22 14.95
C LYS A 72 -9.60 -0.44 16.30
N THR A 73 -8.32 -0.74 16.51
CA THR A 73 -7.82 -1.38 17.74
C THR A 73 -6.57 -0.67 18.27
N ASP A 74 -6.25 -0.89 19.55
CA ASP A 74 -4.96 -0.54 20.14
C ASP A 74 -3.85 -1.53 19.75
N GLU A 75 -2.62 -1.29 20.21
CA GLU A 75 -1.47 -2.17 19.94
C GLU A 75 -1.66 -3.63 20.43
N ASN A 76 -2.56 -3.84 21.38
CA ASN A 76 -2.88 -5.14 21.97
C ASN A 76 -4.08 -5.81 21.29
N GLY A 77 -4.73 -5.17 20.31
CA GLY A 77 -5.90 -5.68 19.61
C GLY A 77 -7.24 -5.41 20.31
N ASN A 78 -7.30 -4.54 21.33
CA ASN A 78 -8.56 -4.16 21.96
C ASN A 78 -9.25 -3.07 21.15
N TYR A 79 -10.58 -3.12 21.03
CA TYR A 79 -11.33 -2.06 20.35
C TYR A 79 -11.20 -0.72 21.06
N VAL A 80 -11.05 0.33 20.26
CA VAL A 80 -10.91 1.71 20.76
C VAL A 80 -11.88 2.65 20.05
N ASP A 81 -12.19 3.74 20.72
CA ASP A 81 -13.01 4.80 20.17
C ASP A 81 -12.24 5.67 19.14
N LYS A 82 -12.89 6.71 18.63
CA LYS A 82 -12.30 7.65 17.67
C LYS A 82 -11.05 8.37 18.21
N ASN A 83 -10.93 8.54 19.53
CA ASN A 83 -9.81 9.20 20.19
C ASN A 83 -8.68 8.22 20.55
N GLY A 84 -8.92 6.91 20.46
CA GLY A 84 -7.97 5.86 20.84
C GLY A 84 -8.14 5.39 22.28
N ASP A 85 -9.20 5.81 22.97
CA ASP A 85 -9.53 5.31 24.31
C ASP A 85 -10.24 3.95 24.22
N PRO A 86 -10.10 3.05 25.22
CA PRO A 86 -10.79 1.77 25.21
C PRO A 86 -12.29 1.92 24.99
N LEU A 87 -12.84 1.15 24.04
CA LEU A 87 -14.25 1.22 23.70
C LEU A 87 -15.10 0.73 24.89
N PRO A 88 -16.13 1.49 25.33
CA PRO A 88 -16.99 1.06 26.43
C PRO A 88 -17.76 -0.24 26.13
N ASP A 89 -18.02 -1.03 27.17
CA ASP A 89 -18.80 -2.26 27.05
C ASP A 89 -20.19 -1.97 26.45
N GLY A 90 -20.51 -2.66 25.34
CA GLY A 90 -21.80 -2.57 24.66
C GLY A 90 -21.88 -1.50 23.57
N GLU A 91 -20.80 -0.77 23.29
CA GLU A 91 -20.70 0.05 22.08
C GLU A 91 -20.21 -0.75 20.87
N ASP A 92 -20.68 -0.37 19.68
CA ASP A 92 -20.32 -1.04 18.43
C ASP A 92 -18.88 -0.69 18.02
N PRO A 93 -18.06 -1.66 17.58
CA PRO A 93 -16.71 -1.39 17.07
C PRO A 93 -16.74 -0.44 15.87
N ILE A 94 -15.72 0.43 15.80
CA ILE A 94 -15.59 1.42 14.73
C ILE A 94 -14.73 0.82 13.60
N PRO A 95 -15.18 0.86 12.33
CA PRO A 95 -14.36 0.48 11.17
C PRO A 95 -13.01 1.22 11.13
N LEU A 96 -11.98 0.58 10.59
CA LEU A 96 -10.65 1.19 10.50
C LEU A 96 -10.60 2.20 9.34
N SER A 97 -10.46 3.48 9.66
CA SER A 97 -10.12 4.52 8.68
C SER A 97 -8.62 4.75 8.63
N VAL A 98 -8.04 4.71 7.44
CA VAL A 98 -6.59 4.80 7.21
C VAL A 98 -6.31 5.93 6.23
N ASN A 99 -5.50 6.91 6.64
CA ASN A 99 -4.88 7.82 5.68
C ASN A 99 -3.75 7.05 4.97
N LEU A 100 -3.94 6.75 3.69
CA LEU A 100 -2.99 5.95 2.92
C LEU A 100 -1.63 6.65 2.80
N LEU A 101 -1.62 7.98 2.76
CA LEU A 101 -0.40 8.78 2.67
C LEU A 101 0.50 8.67 3.91
N ASP A 102 0.02 8.12 5.03
CA ASP A 102 0.85 7.88 6.22
C ASP A 102 1.71 6.60 6.10
N TYR A 103 1.43 5.73 5.12
CA TYR A 103 2.06 4.42 4.96
C TYR A 103 2.66 4.33 3.55
N GLN A 104 3.92 4.74 3.42
CA GLN A 104 4.62 4.83 2.14
C GLN A 104 5.90 3.98 2.14
N GLY A 105 6.37 3.61 0.95
CA GLY A 105 7.60 2.84 0.82
C GLY A 105 7.41 1.44 1.41
N SER A 106 8.20 1.08 2.41
CA SER A 106 8.10 -0.23 3.10
C SER A 106 7.21 -0.21 4.35
N GLU A 107 6.63 0.93 4.71
CA GLU A 107 5.73 1.05 5.87
C GLU A 107 4.32 0.57 5.51
N ALA A 108 3.66 -0.18 6.39
CA ALA A 108 2.32 -0.69 6.15
C ALA A 108 1.50 -0.84 7.44
N LEU A 109 0.19 -0.64 7.35
CA LEU A 109 -0.75 -0.81 8.47
C LEU A 109 -1.54 -2.13 8.36
N PRO A 110 -1.52 -3.03 9.37
CA PRO A 110 -2.34 -4.23 9.35
C PRO A 110 -3.85 -3.93 9.32
N LEU A 111 -4.56 -4.51 8.34
CA LEU A 111 -6.03 -4.61 8.33
C LEU A 111 -6.50 -5.80 9.18
N ILE A 112 -5.80 -6.94 9.07
CA ILE A 112 -5.95 -8.10 9.93
C ILE A 112 -4.56 -8.61 10.32
N LYS A 113 -4.40 -9.10 11.55
CA LYS A 113 -3.08 -9.41 12.13
C LYS A 113 -3.07 -10.78 12.77
N ASN A 114 -2.13 -11.63 12.33
CA ASN A 114 -1.91 -12.98 12.87
C ASN A 114 -3.15 -13.88 12.88
N GLU A 115 -4.05 -13.73 11.92
CA GLU A 115 -5.24 -14.58 11.81
C GLU A 115 -4.84 -16.00 11.44
N VAL A 116 -5.31 -17.00 12.19
CA VAL A 116 -4.90 -18.40 11.99
C VAL A 116 -5.84 -19.07 10.99
N ILE A 117 -5.32 -19.39 9.80
CA ILE A 117 -6.11 -19.96 8.69
C ILE A 117 -5.49 -21.25 8.16
N PRO A 118 -6.26 -22.13 7.47
CA PRO A 118 -5.71 -23.29 6.79
C PRO A 118 -4.73 -22.90 5.68
N VAL A 119 -3.62 -23.63 5.56
CA VAL A 119 -2.70 -23.56 4.42
C VAL A 119 -3.46 -23.94 3.15
N GLY A 120 -3.25 -23.17 2.08
CA GLY A 120 -3.98 -23.37 0.84
C GLY A 120 -3.86 -22.20 -0.12
N SER A 121 -4.56 -22.30 -1.25
CA SER A 121 -4.64 -21.23 -2.25
C SER A 121 -5.91 -20.42 -2.03
N TYR A 122 -5.79 -19.10 -2.03
CA TYR A 122 -6.88 -18.16 -1.74
C TYR A 122 -6.95 -17.05 -2.78
N LYS A 123 -8.14 -16.48 -2.95
CA LYS A 123 -8.34 -15.14 -3.52
C LYS A 123 -8.74 -14.17 -2.41
N LEU A 124 -8.65 -12.88 -2.66
CA LEU A 124 -8.91 -11.85 -1.65
C LEU A 124 -10.00 -10.89 -2.11
N CYS A 125 -10.91 -10.54 -1.20
CA CYS A 125 -11.73 -9.34 -1.31
C CYS A 125 -11.42 -8.41 -0.13
N VAL A 126 -11.25 -7.12 -0.42
CA VAL A 126 -11.16 -6.05 0.58
C VAL A 126 -12.30 -5.08 0.33
N PHE A 127 -13.08 -4.82 1.38
CA PHE A 127 -14.22 -3.91 1.33
C PHE A 127 -13.83 -2.57 1.94
N ALA A 128 -14.22 -1.50 1.25
CA ALA A 128 -14.02 -0.14 1.70
C ALA A 128 -15.30 0.66 1.50
N HIS A 129 -15.70 1.45 2.49
CA HIS A 129 -16.84 2.34 2.37
C HIS A 129 -16.60 3.41 1.32
N ASP A 130 -17.63 3.74 0.54
CA ASP A 130 -17.60 4.85 -0.41
C ASP A 130 -17.91 6.17 0.31
N GLY A 131 -17.65 7.28 -0.38
CA GLY A 131 -17.82 8.63 0.16
C GLY A 131 -19.28 9.04 0.43
N ASP A 132 -20.24 8.23 -0.01
CA ASP A 132 -21.67 8.40 0.30
C ASP A 132 -22.15 7.51 1.46
N HIS A 133 -21.26 6.72 2.07
CA HIS A 133 -21.59 5.92 3.25
C HIS A 133 -22.05 6.82 4.42
N PRO A 134 -23.16 6.49 5.10
CA PRO A 134 -23.87 7.45 5.95
C PRO A 134 -23.15 7.84 7.25
N THR A 135 -22.24 7.01 7.75
CA THR A 135 -21.61 7.20 9.08
C THR A 135 -20.10 7.27 9.03
N THR A 136 -19.47 6.47 8.18
CA THR A 136 -18.01 6.33 8.09
C THR A 136 -17.53 6.33 6.62
N PRO A 137 -17.69 7.46 5.90
CA PRO A 137 -17.30 7.57 4.50
C PRO A 137 -15.78 7.60 4.31
N SER A 138 -15.33 7.15 3.13
CA SER A 138 -13.97 7.45 2.64
C SER A 138 -13.93 8.84 1.99
N TYR A 139 -12.80 9.53 2.09
CA TYR A 139 -12.68 10.92 1.60
C TYR A 139 -11.26 11.29 1.22
N VAL A 140 -11.16 12.38 0.44
CA VAL A 140 -9.91 13.08 0.12
C VAL A 140 -9.97 14.48 0.74
N ILE A 141 -8.87 14.94 1.31
CA ILE A 141 -8.67 16.35 1.68
C ILE A 141 -7.70 16.97 0.67
N GLU A 142 -8.17 17.97 -0.07
CA GLU A 142 -7.35 18.72 -1.03
C GLU A 142 -6.40 19.70 -0.29
N ASN A 143 -5.43 20.24 -1.02
CA ASN A 143 -4.44 21.17 -0.46
C ASN A 143 -5.05 22.48 0.09
N ASP A 144 -6.29 22.80 -0.27
CA ASP A 144 -7.05 23.95 0.25
C ASP A 144 -7.98 23.58 1.43
N ASP A 145 -7.75 22.42 2.04
CA ASP A 145 -8.55 21.81 3.12
C ASP A 145 -9.97 21.40 2.71
N THR A 146 -10.30 21.40 1.42
CA THR A 146 -11.64 20.97 1.01
C THR A 146 -11.78 19.44 1.08
N ASN A 147 -12.86 18.99 1.72
CA ASN A 147 -13.23 17.58 1.81
C ASN A 147 -14.05 17.14 0.59
N ARG A 148 -13.68 16.01 0.01
CA ARG A 148 -14.23 15.44 -1.24
C ARG A 148 -14.57 13.97 -1.05
N GLN A 149 -15.64 13.52 -1.69
CA GLN A 149 -16.04 12.11 -1.60
C GLN A 149 -15.04 11.21 -2.34
N LEU A 150 -14.66 10.10 -1.72
CA LEU A 150 -13.81 9.09 -2.32
C LEU A 150 -14.57 7.78 -2.51
N THR A 151 -14.57 7.24 -3.72
CA THR A 151 -15.14 5.92 -4.03
C THR A 151 -14.04 4.95 -4.43
N VAL A 152 -14.03 3.75 -3.86
CA VAL A 152 -13.09 2.69 -4.27
C VAL A 152 -13.78 1.86 -5.35
N LYS A 153 -13.25 1.85 -6.58
CA LYS A 153 -13.97 1.18 -7.67
C LYS A 153 -14.07 -0.34 -7.48
N GLY A 154 -15.30 -0.82 -7.42
CA GLY A 154 -15.70 -2.22 -7.48
C GLY A 154 -17.22 -2.31 -7.36
N GLU A 155 -17.87 -3.29 -8.00
CA GLU A 155 -19.35 -3.40 -8.04
C GLU A 155 -20.01 -3.81 -6.70
N GLY A 156 -19.35 -3.52 -5.58
CA GLY A 156 -19.78 -3.85 -4.23
C GLY A 156 -19.84 -5.34 -3.92
N ALA A 157 -19.43 -6.23 -4.82
CA ALA A 157 -19.67 -7.68 -4.71
C ALA A 157 -18.40 -8.51 -4.58
N CYS A 158 -18.37 -9.36 -3.56
CA CYS A 158 -17.40 -10.44 -3.44
C CYS A 158 -18.07 -11.79 -3.74
N PRO A 159 -17.43 -12.68 -4.55
CA PRO A 159 -18.01 -13.97 -4.93
C PRO A 159 -18.02 -14.98 -3.77
N GLN A 160 -18.37 -16.23 -4.08
CA GLN A 160 -18.40 -17.37 -3.13
C GLN A 160 -19.32 -17.18 -1.91
N GLY A 161 -20.38 -16.37 -2.05
CA GLY A 161 -21.39 -16.18 -1.01
C GLY A 161 -21.04 -15.14 0.06
N VAL A 162 -19.93 -14.41 -0.08
CA VAL A 162 -19.62 -13.25 0.78
C VAL A 162 -20.63 -12.12 0.57
N GLY A 163 -21.09 -11.93 -0.66
CA GLY A 163 -22.20 -11.03 -0.97
C GLY A 163 -21.76 -9.60 -1.25
N LYS A 164 -22.68 -8.67 -0.99
CA LYS A 164 -22.50 -7.23 -1.24
C LYS A 164 -22.62 -6.42 0.05
N GLU A 165 -22.08 -5.22 0.00
CA GLU A 165 -22.23 -4.20 1.04
C GLU A 165 -22.72 -2.91 0.38
N ASP A 166 -23.72 -2.27 0.98
CA ASP A 166 -24.26 -1.02 0.47
C ASP A 166 -23.27 0.12 0.73
N ASN A 167 -23.17 1.08 -0.20
CA ASN A 167 -22.27 2.22 -0.10
C ASN A 167 -20.79 1.82 0.13
N ALA A 168 -20.35 0.75 -0.55
CA ALA A 168 -19.00 0.23 -0.44
C ALA A 168 -18.44 -0.27 -1.77
N GLY A 169 -17.16 0.04 -1.98
CA GLY A 169 -16.30 -0.54 -3.00
C GLY A 169 -15.73 -1.91 -2.59
N VAL A 170 -15.45 -2.76 -3.59
CA VAL A 170 -14.79 -4.07 -3.36
C VAL A 170 -13.59 -4.26 -4.28
N LEU A 171 -12.41 -4.30 -3.67
CA LEU A 171 -11.16 -4.70 -4.30
C LEU A 171 -11.07 -6.24 -4.27
N TYR A 172 -11.30 -6.88 -5.42
CA TYR A 172 -11.27 -8.33 -5.56
C TYR A 172 -10.04 -8.80 -6.39
N PHE A 173 -9.14 -9.51 -5.75
CA PHE A 173 -7.92 -10.01 -6.39
C PHE A 173 -8.22 -11.33 -7.07
N ASN A 174 -8.36 -11.29 -8.40
CA ASN A 174 -8.78 -12.43 -9.22
C ASN A 174 -7.74 -13.56 -9.25
N ASN A 175 -6.46 -13.19 -9.14
CA ASN A 175 -5.35 -14.13 -9.09
C ASN A 175 -5.28 -14.76 -7.70
N SER A 176 -5.12 -16.08 -7.66
CA SER A 176 -4.95 -16.74 -6.37
C SER A 176 -3.53 -16.55 -5.87
N PHE A 177 -3.38 -16.41 -4.55
CA PHE A 177 -2.11 -16.45 -3.83
C PHE A 177 -2.09 -17.68 -2.90
N ASN A 178 -0.90 -18.06 -2.44
CA ASN A 178 -0.73 -19.21 -1.57
C ASN A 178 -0.44 -18.77 -0.15
N VAL A 179 -1.13 -19.38 0.81
CA VAL A 179 -0.85 -19.32 2.23
C VAL A 179 -0.04 -20.57 2.58
N ASN A 180 1.21 -20.37 2.99
CA ASN A 180 2.23 -21.38 3.22
C ASN A 180 2.41 -21.68 4.72
N GLN A 181 3.12 -22.76 5.07
CA GLN A 181 3.30 -23.16 6.48
C GLN A 181 4.23 -22.27 7.33
N GLN A 182 4.89 -21.26 6.75
CA GLN A 182 5.97 -20.50 7.41
C GLN A 182 5.60 -19.05 7.73
N SER A 183 5.67 -18.17 6.73
CA SER A 183 5.38 -16.73 6.86
C SER A 183 4.47 -16.31 5.71
N ASN A 184 3.50 -15.48 6.05
CA ASN A 184 2.38 -15.07 5.20
C ASN A 184 2.05 -13.63 5.53
N ASP A 185 2.87 -12.73 5.01
CA ASP A 185 2.74 -11.30 5.24
C ASP A 185 2.44 -10.66 3.88
N PHE A 186 1.23 -10.14 3.77
CA PHE A 186 0.72 -9.57 2.52
C PHE A 186 0.41 -8.09 2.69
N VAL A 187 0.62 -7.32 1.64
CA VAL A 187 0.27 -5.89 1.57
C VAL A 187 -0.67 -5.67 0.40
N VAL A 188 -1.77 -4.97 0.66
CA VAL A 188 -2.61 -4.35 -0.35
C VAL A 188 -1.96 -3.01 -0.67
N GLU A 189 -1.18 -2.99 -1.74
CA GLU A 189 -0.42 -1.82 -2.17
C GLU A 189 -1.29 -0.96 -3.06
N PHE A 190 -1.62 0.24 -2.60
CA PHE A 190 -2.24 1.27 -3.41
C PHE A 190 -1.13 2.02 -4.17
N ASP A 191 -1.39 2.37 -5.42
CA ASP A 191 -0.55 3.31 -6.16
C ASP A 191 -1.43 4.51 -6.46
N LEU A 192 -1.56 5.41 -5.48
CA LEU A 192 -2.44 6.56 -5.58
C LEU A 192 -1.99 7.52 -6.68
N ARG A 193 -0.69 7.63 -6.96
CA ARG A 193 -0.20 8.47 -8.07
C ARG A 193 -0.76 8.03 -9.42
N ARG A 194 -0.80 6.72 -9.66
CA ARG A 194 -1.41 6.15 -10.88
C ARG A 194 -2.94 6.04 -10.78
N GLY A 195 -3.43 5.84 -9.56
CA GLY A 195 -4.74 5.27 -9.29
C GLY A 195 -5.85 6.23 -8.90
N LEU A 196 -5.48 7.31 -8.22
CA LEU A 196 -6.42 8.30 -7.73
C LEU A 196 -6.81 9.20 -8.90
N LYS A 197 -8.09 9.19 -9.26
CA LYS A 197 -8.65 10.00 -10.34
C LYS A 197 -9.66 10.97 -9.78
N ASN A 198 -9.46 12.26 -10.04
CA ASN A 198 -10.48 13.27 -9.79
C ASN A 198 -11.55 13.24 -10.89
N SER A 199 -12.70 13.80 -10.59
CA SER A 199 -13.84 13.89 -11.51
C SER A 199 -14.58 15.19 -11.22
N SER A 200 -15.04 15.84 -12.29
CA SER A 200 -15.91 17.03 -12.18
C SER A 200 -17.35 16.70 -11.77
N SER A 201 -17.67 15.41 -11.63
CA SER A 201 -18.97 14.88 -11.21
C SER A 201 -18.81 13.93 -10.03
N LEU A 202 -19.84 13.83 -9.18
CA LEU A 202 -19.80 12.92 -8.02
C LEU A 202 -19.74 11.44 -8.47
N PRO A 203 -18.96 10.59 -7.77
CA PRO A 203 -18.04 10.93 -6.68
C PRO A 203 -16.84 11.75 -7.15
N ASP A 204 -16.39 12.71 -6.33
CA ASP A 204 -15.32 13.65 -6.67
C ASP A 204 -14.00 12.94 -6.99
N TYR A 205 -13.67 11.89 -6.23
CA TYR A 205 -12.48 11.07 -6.42
C TYR A 205 -12.83 9.59 -6.51
N THR A 206 -12.06 8.88 -7.34
CA THR A 206 -12.11 7.43 -7.44
C THR A 206 -10.73 6.81 -7.39
N ILE A 207 -10.57 5.71 -6.65
CA ILE A 207 -9.39 4.84 -6.77
C ILE A 207 -9.69 3.78 -7.84
N GLN A 208 -8.87 3.73 -8.88
CA GLN A 208 -8.96 2.68 -9.89
C GLN A 208 -8.49 1.35 -9.29
N ARG A 209 -9.23 0.28 -9.53
CA ARG A 209 -8.81 -1.06 -9.11
C ARG A 209 -7.47 -1.48 -9.73
N THR A 210 -7.17 -1.02 -10.94
CA THR A 210 -5.96 -1.38 -11.69
C THR A 210 -4.67 -0.81 -11.09
N SER A 211 -4.78 0.11 -10.13
CA SER A 211 -3.65 0.66 -9.40
C SER A 211 -3.51 0.09 -7.99
N VAL A 212 -4.19 -1.04 -7.70
CA VAL A 212 -4.07 -1.71 -6.40
C VAL A 212 -3.58 -3.13 -6.63
N SER A 213 -2.52 -3.49 -5.92
CA SER A 213 -1.86 -4.79 -6.03
C SER A 213 -1.88 -5.53 -4.69
N LEU A 214 -1.86 -6.86 -4.75
CA LEU A 214 -1.65 -7.70 -3.58
C LEU A 214 -0.23 -8.25 -3.66
N ILE A 215 0.60 -7.91 -2.69
CA ILE A 215 2.02 -8.24 -2.68
C ILE A 215 2.33 -9.16 -1.51
N ASN A 216 3.17 -10.17 -1.74
CA ASN A 216 3.70 -11.04 -0.69
C ASN A 216 5.05 -10.49 -0.23
N THR A 217 5.11 -9.86 0.94
CA THR A 217 6.29 -9.08 1.35
C THR A 217 7.52 -9.95 1.62
N VAL A 218 7.31 -11.24 1.89
CA VAL A 218 8.38 -12.21 2.14
C VAL A 218 9.17 -12.57 0.86
N GLU A 219 8.62 -12.23 -0.30
CA GLU A 219 9.21 -12.50 -1.62
C GLU A 219 9.82 -11.23 -2.25
N THR A 220 9.70 -10.07 -1.59
CA THR A 220 10.12 -8.78 -2.13
C THR A 220 11.32 -8.18 -1.41
N GLY A 221 11.96 -7.19 -2.02
CA GLY A 221 12.92 -6.28 -1.39
C GLY A 221 12.46 -4.83 -1.51
N ASN A 222 13.31 -3.90 -1.06
CA ASN A 222 13.04 -2.47 -1.12
C ASN A 222 14.17 -1.73 -1.84
N ILE A 223 13.86 -0.51 -2.28
CA ILE A 223 14.85 0.47 -2.72
C ILE A 223 14.69 1.71 -1.86
N GLU A 224 15.76 2.06 -1.17
CA GLU A 224 15.87 3.29 -0.41
C GLU A 224 16.91 4.18 -1.08
N GLY A 225 16.71 5.49 -1.00
CA GLY A 225 17.73 6.37 -1.53
C GLY A 225 17.62 7.80 -1.08
N THR A 226 18.65 8.54 -1.47
CA THR A 226 18.79 9.94 -1.12
C THR A 226 18.95 10.79 -2.36
N VAL A 227 18.39 12.00 -2.32
CA VAL A 227 18.66 13.05 -3.31
C VAL A 227 19.46 14.15 -2.62
N ALA A 228 20.66 14.45 -3.14
CA ALA A 228 21.49 15.51 -2.63
C ALA A 228 20.79 16.87 -2.75
N THR A 229 20.98 17.75 -1.77
CA THR A 229 20.36 19.10 -1.77
C THR A 229 20.75 19.92 -2.99
N THR A 230 21.95 19.72 -3.52
CA THR A 230 22.41 20.34 -4.77
C THR A 230 21.64 19.83 -5.97
N THR A 231 21.38 18.52 -6.06
CA THR A 231 20.59 17.90 -7.12
C THR A 231 19.14 18.38 -7.03
N PHE A 232 18.56 18.34 -5.82
CA PHE A 232 17.22 18.84 -5.53
C PHE A 232 17.02 20.29 -5.98
N GLY A 233 17.91 21.20 -5.56
CA GLY A 233 17.85 22.61 -5.91
C GLY A 233 18.18 22.91 -7.37
N SER A 234 18.97 22.07 -8.04
CA SER A 234 19.28 22.23 -9.46
C SER A 234 18.13 21.77 -10.37
N CYS A 235 17.35 20.79 -9.91
CA CYS A 235 16.12 20.37 -10.59
C CYS A 235 15.03 21.44 -10.46
N ASN A 236 14.88 22.06 -9.29
CA ASN A 236 13.93 23.17 -9.06
C ASN A 236 14.67 24.51 -8.84
N PRO A 237 15.24 25.13 -9.89
CA PRO A 237 16.10 26.31 -9.75
C PRO A 237 15.35 27.57 -9.30
N THR A 238 14.03 27.63 -9.48
CA THR A 238 13.19 28.78 -9.11
C THR A 238 12.74 28.74 -7.65
N ASN A 239 12.94 27.61 -6.95
CA ASN A 239 12.30 27.30 -5.66
C ASN A 239 10.77 27.49 -5.71
N ASP A 240 10.20 27.17 -6.86
CA ASP A 240 8.76 27.24 -7.07
C ASP A 240 8.12 25.97 -6.48
N ASN A 241 7.11 26.16 -5.63
CA ASN A 241 6.44 25.06 -4.93
C ASN A 241 5.49 24.26 -5.84
N THR A 242 5.31 24.67 -7.09
CA THR A 242 4.58 23.92 -8.10
C THR A 242 5.38 22.75 -8.69
N PHE A 243 6.71 22.75 -8.51
CA PHE A 243 7.58 21.64 -8.94
C PHE A 243 7.48 20.49 -7.94
N VAL A 244 7.01 19.35 -8.42
CA VAL A 244 6.82 18.14 -7.63
C VAL A 244 7.96 17.17 -7.86
N GLN A 245 8.62 16.81 -6.77
CA GLN A 245 9.84 16.01 -6.74
C GLN A 245 9.51 14.53 -6.48
N SER A 246 9.86 13.65 -7.40
CA SER A 246 9.53 12.22 -7.28
C SER A 246 10.57 11.34 -7.97
N VAL A 247 10.62 10.08 -7.55
CA VAL A 247 11.44 9.04 -8.17
C VAL A 247 10.54 7.97 -8.76
N TYR A 248 10.80 7.61 -10.01
CA TYR A 248 10.01 6.67 -10.82
C TYR A 248 10.82 5.40 -11.01
N LEU A 249 10.20 4.25 -10.74
CA LEU A 249 10.84 2.95 -10.88
C LEU A 249 10.42 2.29 -12.19
N TYR A 250 11.40 1.86 -13.00
CA TYR A 250 11.17 1.17 -14.27
C TYR A 250 11.81 -0.21 -14.25
N GLU A 251 11.12 -1.20 -14.81
CA GLU A 251 11.63 -2.57 -14.94
C GLU A 251 12.74 -2.64 -16.00
N GLY A 252 13.86 -3.26 -15.63
CA GLY A 252 15.04 -3.43 -16.50
C GLY A 252 15.90 -2.17 -16.62
N ASP A 253 16.87 -2.22 -17.53
CA ASP A 253 17.74 -1.09 -17.84
C ASP A 253 17.10 -0.19 -18.91
N ILE A 254 16.53 0.93 -18.47
CA ILE A 254 15.86 1.91 -19.33
C ILE A 254 16.75 3.14 -19.50
N VAL A 255 17.07 3.49 -20.75
CA VAL A 255 17.78 4.74 -21.03
C VAL A 255 16.88 5.94 -20.74
N LYS A 256 17.47 7.04 -20.24
CA LYS A 256 16.75 8.26 -19.85
C LYS A 256 15.72 8.76 -20.87
N ALA A 257 16.07 8.76 -22.16
CA ALA A 257 15.21 9.25 -23.24
C ALA A 257 13.93 8.42 -23.44
N ASP A 258 13.92 7.19 -22.93
CA ASP A 258 12.82 6.24 -23.08
C ASP A 258 11.96 6.14 -21.80
N MET A 259 12.35 6.80 -20.71
CA MET A 259 11.60 6.80 -19.46
C MET A 259 10.35 7.66 -19.59
N ALA A 260 9.19 7.02 -19.69
CA ALA A 260 7.92 7.71 -19.87
C ALA A 260 7.27 8.13 -18.53
N PRO A 261 6.42 9.16 -18.54
CA PRO A 261 5.52 9.45 -17.42
C PRO A 261 4.45 8.36 -17.25
N ILE A 262 3.68 8.43 -16.15
CA ILE A 262 2.57 7.50 -15.86
C ILE A 262 1.51 7.53 -16.97
N GLY A 263 1.01 8.72 -17.30
CA GLY A 263 0.03 8.96 -18.36
C GLY A 263 0.66 9.03 -19.74
N GLY A 264 -0.18 9.03 -20.78
CA GLY A 264 0.23 9.21 -22.17
C GLY A 264 0.58 7.90 -22.88
N PRO A 265 0.84 7.93 -24.19
CA PRO A 265 0.82 6.73 -25.05
C PRO A 265 2.10 5.89 -25.02
N ALA A 266 3.19 6.39 -24.42
CA ALA A 266 4.49 5.70 -24.43
C ALA A 266 4.47 4.40 -23.59
N GLU A 267 5.13 3.36 -24.09
CA GLU A 267 5.02 2.00 -23.51
C GLU A 267 5.86 1.77 -22.25
N LYS A 268 7.02 2.43 -22.13
CA LYS A 268 7.96 2.22 -21.02
C LYS A 268 7.55 3.01 -19.77
N LYS A 269 6.46 2.57 -19.17
CA LYS A 269 5.86 3.15 -17.97
C LYS A 269 6.61 2.79 -16.70
N PRO A 270 6.58 3.65 -15.68
CA PRO A 270 7.01 3.28 -14.35
C PRO A 270 6.09 2.19 -13.79
N ILE A 271 6.64 1.29 -12.99
CA ILE A 271 5.86 0.29 -12.24
C ILE A 271 5.21 0.90 -10.99
N THR A 272 5.92 1.82 -10.35
CA THR A 272 5.52 2.60 -9.17
C THR A 272 6.41 3.86 -9.06
N SER A 273 6.13 4.71 -8.08
CA SER A 273 6.87 5.95 -7.80
C SER A 273 6.93 6.25 -6.31
N ALA A 274 7.87 7.10 -5.90
CA ALA A 274 7.98 7.59 -4.53
C ALA A 274 8.12 9.11 -4.51
N SER A 275 7.46 9.76 -3.54
CA SER A 275 7.70 11.16 -3.24
C SER A 275 9.08 11.36 -2.61
N VAL A 276 9.70 12.49 -2.93
CA VAL A 276 11.00 12.88 -2.36
C VAL A 276 10.76 13.84 -1.20
N THR A 277 11.10 13.43 0.01
CA THR A 277 10.82 14.18 1.25
C THR A 277 12.10 14.57 1.98
N LEU A 278 12.06 15.66 2.76
CA LEU A 278 13.24 16.14 3.48
C LEU A 278 13.49 15.34 4.76
N ASN A 279 14.66 14.71 4.89
CA ASN A 279 15.13 14.19 6.18
C ASN A 279 15.53 15.37 7.08
N LYS A 280 14.70 15.69 8.06
CA LYS A 280 15.00 16.79 9.00
C LYS A 280 16.24 16.52 9.88
N ALA A 281 16.66 15.27 10.03
CA ALA A 281 17.83 14.88 10.82
C ALA A 281 19.14 14.88 10.02
N GLN A 282 19.09 14.52 8.74
CA GLN A 282 20.28 14.30 7.90
C GLN A 282 20.52 15.39 6.84
N THR A 283 19.58 16.35 6.68
CA THR A 283 19.66 17.48 5.72
C THR A 283 19.72 17.10 4.24
N ASN A 284 19.54 15.82 3.91
CA ASN A 284 19.31 15.29 2.57
C ASN A 284 17.81 15.05 2.34
N TYR A 285 17.44 14.85 1.09
CA TYR A 285 16.12 14.35 0.75
C TYR A 285 16.16 12.84 0.59
N GLU A 286 15.05 12.17 0.85
CA GLU A 286 14.92 10.71 0.87
C GLU A 286 13.73 10.27 0.03
N PHE A 287 13.79 9.05 -0.44
CA PHE A 287 12.66 8.34 -1.02
C PHE A 287 12.76 6.85 -0.65
N SER A 288 11.60 6.19 -0.62
CA SER A 288 11.52 4.74 -0.39
C SER A 288 10.50 4.13 -1.34
N LEU A 289 10.88 3.03 -1.97
CA LEU A 289 10.06 2.18 -2.83
C LEU A 289 10.07 0.79 -2.19
N GLY A 290 8.97 0.41 -1.57
CA GLY A 290 8.85 -0.88 -0.90
C GLY A 290 8.21 -1.95 -1.77
N PHE A 291 8.31 -3.20 -1.30
CA PHE A 291 7.55 -4.33 -1.83
C PHE A 291 7.81 -4.61 -3.32
N ILE A 292 9.07 -4.46 -3.74
CA ILE A 292 9.49 -4.66 -5.13
C ILE A 292 9.96 -6.10 -5.34
N ASP A 293 9.49 -6.72 -6.42
CA ASP A 293 9.96 -8.06 -6.83
C ASP A 293 11.49 -8.05 -7.08
N PRO A 294 12.18 -9.17 -6.81
CA PRO A 294 13.61 -9.26 -7.08
C PRO A 294 13.90 -9.17 -8.57
N GLY A 295 14.82 -8.28 -8.95
CA GLY A 295 15.05 -7.98 -10.36
C GLY A 295 16.06 -6.87 -10.58
N THR A 296 16.22 -6.49 -11.84
CA THR A 296 17.04 -5.34 -12.26
C THR A 296 16.12 -4.20 -12.66
N TYR A 297 16.43 -2.99 -12.20
CA TYR A 297 15.60 -1.81 -12.38
C TYR A 297 16.43 -0.56 -12.74
N SER A 298 15.74 0.41 -13.32
CA SER A 298 16.20 1.78 -13.48
C SER A 298 15.31 2.74 -12.70
N LEU A 299 15.90 3.79 -12.12
CA LEU A 299 15.19 4.84 -11.43
C LEU A 299 15.38 6.17 -12.16
N GLY A 300 14.27 6.85 -12.44
CA GLY A 300 14.25 8.21 -12.98
C GLY A 300 13.84 9.21 -11.91
N TYR A 301 14.71 10.16 -11.59
CA TYR A 301 14.41 11.27 -10.69
C TYR A 301 13.93 12.48 -11.48
N THR A 302 12.84 13.12 -11.02
CA THR A 302 12.23 14.29 -11.67
C THR A 302 11.72 15.31 -10.64
N CYS A 303 11.62 16.57 -11.05
CA CYS A 303 10.98 17.67 -10.34
C CYS A 303 9.75 18.23 -11.09
N THR A 304 9.33 17.57 -12.16
CA THR A 304 8.17 17.95 -12.99
C THR A 304 7.05 16.92 -12.86
N ALA A 305 6.98 16.24 -11.73
CA ALA A 305 6.10 15.10 -11.54
C ALA A 305 4.61 15.50 -11.53
N GLN A 306 4.29 16.78 -11.38
CA GLN A 306 2.92 17.32 -11.54
C GLN A 306 2.37 17.23 -12.97
N HIS A 307 3.22 16.94 -13.95
CA HIS A 307 2.86 16.81 -15.37
C HIS A 307 2.82 15.35 -15.83
N ASP A 308 2.80 14.38 -14.92
CA ASP A 308 2.98 12.96 -15.24
C ASP A 308 1.69 12.22 -15.63
N SER A 309 0.53 12.85 -15.50
CA SER A 309 -0.77 12.27 -15.78
C SER A 309 -1.34 12.79 -17.10
N ASP A 310 -2.12 11.94 -17.77
CA ASP A 310 -2.87 12.29 -18.99
C ASP A 310 -4.33 12.65 -18.67
N GLU A 311 -4.55 13.15 -17.46
CA GLU A 311 -5.85 13.69 -17.07
C GLU A 311 -6.22 14.84 -18.01
N ASP A 312 -7.52 15.00 -18.26
CA ASP A 312 -8.06 15.92 -19.26
C ASP A 312 -7.61 15.70 -20.72
N ASN A 313 -7.01 14.54 -21.04
CA ASN A 313 -6.40 14.21 -22.33
C ASN A 313 -5.20 15.09 -22.69
N ALA A 314 -4.51 15.63 -21.68
CA ALA A 314 -3.24 16.29 -21.89
C ALA A 314 -2.14 15.27 -22.22
N ASP A 315 -1.12 15.69 -22.98
CA ASP A 315 0.10 14.90 -23.18
C ASP A 315 1.11 15.31 -22.10
N PRO A 316 1.43 14.43 -21.13
CA PRO A 316 2.39 14.70 -20.07
C PRO A 316 3.71 15.34 -20.52
N VAL A 317 4.25 14.86 -21.65
CA VAL A 317 5.55 15.33 -22.14
C VAL A 317 5.42 16.72 -22.75
N ALA A 318 4.31 16.99 -23.44
CA ALA A 318 4.02 18.33 -23.98
C ALA A 318 3.77 19.34 -22.86
N ASP A 319 3.20 18.89 -21.74
CA ASP A 319 2.92 19.69 -20.55
C ASP A 319 4.17 19.95 -19.68
N GLY A 320 5.29 19.29 -19.98
CA GLY A 320 6.59 19.59 -19.40
C GLY A 320 7.17 18.50 -18.51
N PHE A 321 6.62 17.28 -18.52
CA PHE A 321 7.25 16.16 -17.83
C PHE A 321 8.63 15.84 -18.42
N GLU A 322 9.65 15.82 -17.57
CA GLU A 322 10.99 15.36 -17.92
C GLU A 322 11.66 14.61 -16.77
N ILE A 323 12.46 13.59 -17.10
CA ILE A 323 13.39 13.00 -16.15
C ILE A 323 14.63 13.91 -16.04
N TYR A 324 15.05 14.21 -14.82
CA TYR A 324 16.23 15.04 -14.54
C TYR A 324 17.50 14.20 -14.46
N ASP A 325 17.48 13.11 -13.68
CA ASP A 325 18.63 12.22 -13.50
C ASP A 325 18.22 10.75 -13.43
N VAL A 326 19.16 9.83 -13.71
CA VAL A 326 18.88 8.40 -13.85
C VAL A 326 19.92 7.54 -13.15
N GLN A 327 19.43 6.52 -12.44
CA GLN A 327 20.22 5.40 -11.93
C GLN A 327 19.80 4.12 -12.64
N ASN A 328 20.75 3.36 -13.17
CA ASN A 328 20.49 2.13 -13.92
C ASN A 328 21.08 0.92 -13.21
N SER A 329 20.62 -0.27 -13.62
CA SER A 329 21.13 -1.56 -13.15
C SER A 329 21.02 -1.76 -11.63
N VAL A 330 20.04 -1.12 -11.00
CA VAL A 330 19.75 -1.28 -9.57
C VAL A 330 19.16 -2.67 -9.35
N GLN A 331 19.78 -3.45 -8.46
CA GLN A 331 19.37 -4.81 -8.16
C GLN A 331 18.50 -4.82 -6.92
N VAL A 332 17.29 -5.37 -7.02
CA VAL A 332 16.45 -5.69 -5.87
C VAL A 332 16.65 -7.15 -5.50
N VAL A 333 16.89 -7.39 -4.21
CA VAL A 333 17.06 -8.72 -3.64
C VAL A 333 16.07 -8.89 -2.49
N VAL A 334 15.47 -10.08 -2.41
CA VAL A 334 14.49 -10.42 -1.38
C VAL A 334 15.02 -10.10 0.02
N GLY A 335 14.23 -9.36 0.79
CA GLY A 335 14.53 -8.98 2.18
C GLY A 335 15.71 -8.02 2.35
N GLN A 336 16.11 -7.28 1.31
CA GLN A 336 17.18 -6.29 1.38
C GLN A 336 16.71 -4.90 0.92
N ASP A 337 17.35 -3.88 1.49
CA ASP A 337 17.19 -2.48 1.09
C ASP A 337 18.33 -2.08 0.15
N SER A 338 17.99 -1.87 -1.11
CA SER A 338 18.93 -1.47 -2.15
C SER A 338 19.13 0.03 -2.07
N GLN A 339 20.37 0.49 -1.91
CA GLN A 339 20.67 1.91 -1.68
C GLN A 339 20.97 2.63 -3.00
N VAL A 340 20.30 3.75 -3.24
CA VAL A 340 20.45 4.59 -4.43
C VAL A 340 20.73 6.04 -4.05
N SER A 341 21.48 6.77 -4.88
CA SER A 341 21.73 8.19 -4.64
C SER A 341 21.71 9.00 -5.93
N PHE A 342 21.09 10.18 -5.88
CA PHE A 342 21.04 11.21 -6.93
C PHE A 342 21.69 12.52 -6.43
#